data_AF-A0A662X6K1-F1
#
_entry.id   AF-A0A662X6K1-F1
#
_cell.length_a   1.000
_cell.length_b   1.000
_cell.length_c   1.000
_cell.angle_alpha   90.00
_cell.angle_beta   90.00
_cell.angle_gamma   90.00
#
_symmetry.space_group_name_H-M   'P 1'
#
loop_
_entity.id
_entity.type
_entity.pdbx_description
1 polymer ?
#
loop_
_entity_poly.entity_id
_entity_poly.type
_entity_poly.pdbx_seq_one_letter_code
_entity_poly.pdbx_strand_id
1 'polypeptide(L)'
;MAPHGEGARPKGAEHRDADEEALQAALQESLEPDYLAEILQSEQAQRRASDQETQATVPLNKESAGDSGEEEEKQEEEEVAADLSAEITRVLRVSSHKLLNFADMLLIDILKYLDEDTIGSCVCTCKRLLLVARSELVFETLCRRIFPVQCPKVAAASARNQFALRRFPTWFDMFHDRPRVRYNGFYWLRVSYYKKPELNMWTDIVPGTILKCIYYRYFSFQRDGSVLYAMLFKPPHEAEAHLAKERKGVYRGRFHVDKDQLVVSVPTNCNLVTFQLSITQRERGKNVKLVLNNHYANSEPDGSGWVNYYDTAEEEFHYYRSWNLNFSSAYDAGSIPCRINHGNIRNALQWTKDPETAVAFDPLLITCVEGFLETEHPFVFLSRTAFRELLKLEDAREKSLPILARVIVPLRDALMSKDDDTFLTALEATRLLSDLVEGEMNAYLPKLTQQIHRKLLTKQLRPDVEDTLTVLESNGGKEALAIIRSKIPTYVSIR
;
A
#
# COMPACT_ATOMS: atom_id res chain seq x y z
N MET A 1 28.61 -27.40 74.87
CA MET A 1 28.86 -25.99 74.53
C MET A 1 29.14 -25.94 73.04
N ALA A 2 28.20 -25.43 72.24
CA ALA A 2 28.31 -25.32 70.78
C ALA A 2 28.91 -23.94 70.41
N PRO A 3 29.73 -23.83 69.34
CA PRO A 3 30.22 -22.54 68.87
C PRO A 3 29.35 -21.93 67.76
N HIS A 4 29.47 -20.61 67.65
CA HIS A 4 28.69 -19.67 66.85
C HIS A 4 28.79 -19.86 65.33
N GLY A 5 27.68 -19.62 64.62
CA GLY A 5 27.61 -19.55 63.16
C GLY A 5 27.88 -18.14 62.62
N GLU A 6 28.65 -18.06 61.53
CA GLU A 6 28.93 -16.86 60.75
C GLU A 6 27.73 -16.44 59.88
N GLY A 7 27.49 -15.13 59.80
CA GLY A 7 26.33 -14.51 59.16
C GLY A 7 26.40 -14.48 57.63
N ALA A 8 25.28 -14.80 57.00
CA ALA A 8 25.04 -14.65 55.57
C ALA A 8 24.87 -13.16 55.18
N ARG A 9 25.55 -12.73 54.11
CA ARG A 9 25.35 -11.40 53.49
C ARG A 9 23.96 -11.30 52.83
N PRO A 10 23.29 -10.13 52.87
CA PRO A 10 21.96 -9.96 52.30
C PRO A 10 22.01 -9.85 50.77
N LYS A 11 21.27 -10.73 50.07
CA LYS A 11 21.09 -10.83 48.60
C LYS A 11 20.36 -9.63 47.94
N GLY A 12 20.33 -8.45 48.58
CA GLY A 12 19.52 -7.31 48.14
C GLY A 12 20.29 -6.18 47.46
N ALA A 13 21.62 -6.18 47.49
CA ALA A 13 22.45 -5.11 46.94
C ALA A 13 22.70 -5.30 45.43
N GLU A 14 23.08 -6.51 45.00
CA GLU A 14 23.44 -6.80 43.60
C GLU A 14 22.28 -6.57 42.59
N HIS A 15 21.02 -6.68 43.03
CA HIS A 15 19.87 -6.46 42.14
C HIS A 15 19.58 -4.97 41.91
N ARG A 16 19.90 -4.09 42.87
CA ARG A 16 19.72 -2.64 42.69
C ARG A 16 20.77 -2.07 41.74
N ASP A 17 21.99 -2.58 41.83
CA ASP A 17 23.09 -2.15 40.97
C ASP A 17 22.82 -2.56 39.50
N ALA A 18 22.24 -3.75 39.27
CA ALA A 18 21.83 -4.20 37.94
C ALA A 18 20.67 -3.38 37.34
N ASP A 19 19.72 -2.94 38.16
CA ASP A 19 18.62 -2.09 37.72
C ASP A 19 19.08 -0.66 37.41
N GLU A 20 20.04 -0.11 38.17
CA GLU A 20 20.67 1.19 37.88
C GLU A 20 21.54 1.15 36.61
N GLU A 21 22.28 0.06 36.40
CA GLU A 21 23.09 -0.16 35.19
C GLU A 21 22.22 -0.28 33.94
N ALA A 22 21.07 -0.96 34.04
CA ALA A 22 20.10 -1.04 32.95
C ALA A 22 19.43 0.32 32.64
N LEU A 23 19.19 1.14 33.66
CA LEU A 23 18.63 2.49 33.48
C LEU A 23 19.65 3.43 32.82
N GLN A 24 20.92 3.33 33.20
CA GLN A 24 22.01 4.08 32.58
C GLN A 24 22.26 3.64 31.13
N ALA A 25 22.21 2.33 30.84
CA ALA A 25 22.32 1.83 29.47
C ALA A 25 21.18 2.35 28.57
N ALA A 26 19.94 2.38 29.06
CA ALA A 26 18.79 2.92 28.32
C ALA A 26 18.87 4.45 28.12
N LEU A 27 19.47 5.18 29.08
CA LEU A 27 19.73 6.61 28.95
C LEU A 27 20.86 6.91 27.96
N GLN A 28 21.82 5.99 27.84
CA GLN A 28 22.95 6.14 26.94
C GLN A 28 22.59 5.72 25.50
N GLU A 29 21.67 4.76 25.33
CA GLU A 29 21.04 4.40 24.06
C GLU A 29 20.15 5.54 23.51
N SER A 30 19.53 6.35 24.38
CA SER A 30 18.78 7.55 23.96
C SER A 30 19.65 8.77 23.65
N LEU A 31 20.95 8.71 24.00
CA LEU A 31 21.96 9.73 23.70
C LEU A 31 22.77 9.43 22.42
N GLU A 32 22.46 8.33 21.71
CA GLU A 32 23.06 8.10 20.40
C GLU A 32 22.71 9.25 19.44
N PRO A 33 23.66 9.72 18.62
CA PRO A 33 23.43 10.86 17.73
C PRO A 33 22.28 10.52 16.80
N ASP A 34 21.27 11.39 16.79
CA ASP A 34 20.10 11.24 15.94
C ASP A 34 20.53 11.43 14.47
N TYR A 35 20.98 10.33 13.84
CA TYR A 35 21.40 10.30 12.45
C TYR A 35 20.30 10.83 11.53
N LEU A 36 19.03 10.74 11.94
CA LEU A 36 17.91 11.31 11.20
C LEU A 36 17.92 12.84 11.27
N ALA A 37 18.26 13.43 12.42
CA ALA A 37 18.42 14.87 12.58
C ALA A 37 19.65 15.40 11.80
N GLU A 38 20.77 14.67 11.78
CA GLU A 38 21.93 15.03 10.97
C GLU A 38 21.64 14.95 9.46
N ILE A 39 20.94 13.90 9.01
CA ILE A 39 20.50 13.77 7.61
C ILE A 39 19.58 14.94 7.24
N LEU A 40 18.60 15.28 8.09
CA LEU A 40 17.68 16.40 7.85
C LEU A 40 18.41 17.76 7.81
N GLN A 41 19.42 17.97 8.64
CA GLN A 41 20.24 19.18 8.60
C GLN A 41 21.10 19.24 7.33
N SER A 42 21.64 18.10 6.88
CA SER A 42 22.40 18.00 5.64
C SER A 42 21.54 18.29 4.40
N GLU A 43 20.29 17.79 4.38
CA GLU A 43 19.33 18.06 3.29
C GLU A 43 18.87 19.52 3.28
N GLN A 44 18.68 20.14 4.46
CA GLN A 44 18.35 21.57 4.54
C GLN A 44 19.51 22.46 4.08
N ALA A 45 20.75 22.08 4.36
CA ALA A 45 21.94 22.79 3.88
C ALA A 45 22.09 22.68 2.35
N GLN A 46 21.84 21.50 1.77
CA GLN A 46 21.85 21.31 0.31
C GLN A 46 20.75 22.12 -0.40
N ARG A 47 19.55 22.22 0.19
CA ARG A 47 18.47 23.05 -0.36
C ARG A 47 18.79 24.55 -0.31
N ARG A 48 19.44 25.03 0.75
CA ARG A 48 19.91 26.43 0.84
C ARG A 48 20.99 26.75 -0.20
N ALA A 49 21.85 25.78 -0.53
CA ALA A 49 22.84 25.93 -1.60
C ALA A 49 22.19 25.99 -2.99
N SER A 50 21.17 25.16 -3.27
CA SER A 50 20.44 25.21 -4.54
C SER A 50 19.61 26.49 -4.71
N ASP A 51 19.06 27.02 -3.62
CA ASP A 51 18.30 28.27 -3.65
C ASP A 51 19.21 29.50 -3.90
N GLN A 52 20.48 29.45 -3.49
CA GLN A 52 21.49 30.47 -3.79
C GLN A 52 21.95 30.44 -5.26
N GLU A 53 22.05 29.27 -5.89
CA GLU A 53 22.38 29.16 -7.32
C GLU A 53 21.24 29.66 -8.22
N THR A 54 19.99 29.52 -7.79
CA THR A 54 18.82 29.94 -8.58
C THR A 54 18.63 31.46 -8.60
N GLN A 55 19.17 32.19 -7.62
CA GLN A 55 19.10 33.66 -7.59
C GLN A 55 20.12 34.38 -8.48
N ALA A 56 21.08 33.67 -9.07
CA ALA A 56 22.16 34.28 -9.86
C ALA A 56 21.86 34.44 -11.37
N THR A 57 20.68 34.04 -11.88
CA THR A 57 20.41 34.03 -13.33
C THR A 57 19.03 34.59 -13.71
N VAL A 58 18.82 35.90 -13.57
CA VAL A 58 17.76 36.60 -14.32
C VAL A 58 18.26 38.00 -14.75
N PRO A 59 18.51 38.26 -16.06
CA PRO A 59 18.65 39.61 -16.57
C PRO A 59 17.27 40.21 -16.90
N LEU A 60 17.09 41.44 -16.43
CA LEU A 60 15.95 42.32 -16.64
C LEU A 60 16.08 43.00 -18.02
N ASN A 61 15.03 43.01 -18.85
CA ASN A 61 14.92 44.01 -19.92
C ASN A 61 13.49 44.53 -20.08
N LYS A 62 13.38 45.86 -20.10
CA LYS A 62 12.18 46.70 -20.32
C LYS A 62 12.28 47.31 -21.71
N GLU A 63 11.14 47.46 -22.39
CA GLU A 63 10.79 48.49 -23.42
C GLU A 63 9.30 48.25 -23.76
N SER A 64 8.33 49.08 -23.35
CA SER A 64 7.85 50.40 -23.83
C SER A 64 7.01 50.40 -25.13
N ALA A 65 5.68 50.36 -24.92
CA ALA A 65 4.55 51.05 -25.56
C ALA A 65 4.55 51.43 -27.07
N GLY A 66 3.46 51.05 -27.74
CA GLY A 66 2.90 51.67 -28.95
C GLY A 66 1.49 51.15 -29.23
N ASP A 67 0.49 52.01 -29.02
CA ASP A 67 -0.96 51.80 -29.10
C ASP A 67 -1.49 52.05 -30.53
N SER A 68 -2.18 51.06 -31.13
CA SER A 68 -3.30 51.22 -32.09
C SER A 68 -3.62 49.89 -32.80
N GLY A 69 -4.60 49.13 -32.30
CA GLY A 69 -5.02 47.88 -32.98
C GLY A 69 -6.14 47.04 -32.34
N GLU A 70 -6.87 47.54 -31.34
CA GLU A 70 -7.69 46.70 -30.43
C GLU A 70 -8.91 45.97 -31.04
N GLU A 71 -9.25 46.20 -32.31
CA GLU A 71 -10.35 45.49 -33.00
C GLU A 71 -9.88 44.45 -34.04
N GLU A 72 -8.67 44.61 -34.60
CA GLU A 72 -8.06 43.60 -35.48
C GLU A 72 -7.28 42.55 -34.67
N GLU A 73 -6.65 42.94 -33.55
CA GLU A 73 -5.92 42.02 -32.67
C GLU A 73 -6.83 40.98 -32.01
N LYS A 74 -8.10 41.27 -31.74
CA LYS A 74 -9.02 40.27 -31.16
C LYS A 74 -9.46 39.20 -32.16
N GLN A 75 -9.60 39.56 -33.43
CA GLN A 75 -9.92 38.59 -34.48
C GLN A 75 -8.69 37.77 -34.86
N GLU A 76 -7.51 38.38 -34.91
CA GLU A 76 -6.25 37.65 -35.10
C GLU A 76 -5.89 36.79 -33.89
N GLU A 77 -6.13 37.22 -32.64
CA GLU A 77 -5.91 36.38 -31.45
C GLU A 77 -6.91 35.22 -31.36
N GLU A 78 -8.19 35.41 -31.74
CA GLU A 78 -9.17 34.32 -31.80
C GLU A 78 -8.90 33.35 -32.96
N GLU A 79 -8.50 33.85 -34.14
CA GLU A 79 -8.08 32.99 -35.27
C GLU A 79 -6.78 32.26 -34.94
N VAL A 80 -5.77 32.92 -34.39
CA VAL A 80 -4.50 32.29 -33.99
C VAL A 80 -4.72 31.31 -32.84
N ALA A 81 -5.61 31.59 -31.87
CA ALA A 81 -5.97 30.62 -30.82
C ALA A 81 -6.78 29.43 -31.37
N ALA A 82 -7.66 29.66 -32.35
CA ALA A 82 -8.40 28.60 -33.03
C ALA A 82 -7.49 27.74 -33.92
N ASP A 83 -6.52 28.35 -34.63
CA ASP A 83 -5.53 27.66 -35.45
C ASP A 83 -4.52 26.93 -34.58
N LEU A 84 -4.07 27.52 -33.46
CA LEU A 84 -3.22 26.85 -32.49
C LEU A 84 -3.96 25.69 -31.81
N SER A 85 -5.25 25.84 -31.50
CA SER A 85 -6.13 24.77 -31.00
C SER A 85 -6.34 23.66 -32.04
N ALA A 86 -6.53 24.01 -33.31
CA ALA A 86 -6.67 23.07 -34.42
C ALA A 86 -5.35 22.34 -34.72
N GLU A 87 -4.22 23.04 -34.59
CA GLU A 87 -2.87 22.51 -34.78
C GLU A 87 -2.46 21.62 -33.59
N ILE A 88 -2.80 22.00 -32.35
CA ILE A 88 -2.68 21.14 -31.14
C ILE A 88 -3.54 19.88 -31.32
N THR A 89 -4.76 20.02 -31.85
CA THR A 89 -5.66 18.89 -32.13
C THR A 89 -5.13 17.99 -33.25
N ARG A 90 -4.44 18.55 -34.26
CA ARG A 90 -3.75 17.80 -35.31
C ARG A 90 -2.51 17.07 -34.78
N VAL A 91 -1.69 17.73 -33.97
CA VAL A 91 -0.45 17.20 -33.38
C VAL A 91 -0.73 16.14 -32.30
N LEU A 92 -1.87 16.21 -31.60
CA LEU A 92 -2.28 15.24 -30.56
C LEU A 92 -3.09 14.05 -31.08
N ARG A 93 -3.38 13.94 -32.37
CA ARG A 93 -3.88 12.68 -32.97
C ARG A 93 -2.72 11.68 -33.02
N VAL A 94 -2.61 10.88 -31.97
CA VAL A 94 -1.75 9.70 -31.95
C VAL A 94 -2.27 8.75 -33.04
N SER A 95 -1.57 8.72 -34.16
CA SER A 95 -2.01 8.17 -35.46
C SER A 95 -2.29 6.66 -35.49
N SER A 96 -2.27 5.97 -34.34
CA SER A 96 -2.61 4.56 -34.19
C SER A 96 -3.53 4.22 -33.00
N HIS A 97 -3.89 5.17 -32.12
CA HIS A 97 -4.57 4.83 -30.87
C HIS A 97 -6.11 5.01 -30.93
N LYS A 98 -6.86 3.90 -30.85
CA LYS A 98 -8.32 3.87 -31.03
C LYS A 98 -9.09 4.74 -30.02
N LEU A 99 -8.72 4.71 -28.74
CA LEU A 99 -9.40 5.46 -27.67
C LEU A 99 -9.09 6.95 -27.72
N LEU A 100 -7.82 7.31 -27.94
CA LEU A 100 -7.37 8.70 -27.85
C LEU A 100 -7.83 9.53 -29.05
N ASN A 101 -8.24 8.87 -30.14
CA ASN A 101 -8.80 9.54 -31.32
C ASN A 101 -10.29 9.88 -31.19
N PHE A 102 -10.95 9.48 -30.09
CA PHE A 102 -12.31 9.94 -29.81
C PHE A 102 -12.36 11.46 -29.62
N ALA A 103 -13.53 12.04 -29.90
CA ALA A 103 -13.80 13.44 -29.59
C ALA A 103 -13.71 13.66 -28.08
N ASP A 104 -13.29 14.85 -27.66
CA ASP A 104 -13.04 15.14 -26.25
C ASP A 104 -14.31 14.98 -25.40
N MET A 105 -15.50 15.27 -25.95
CA MET A 105 -16.77 15.04 -25.27
C MET A 105 -17.00 13.55 -24.92
N LEU A 106 -16.64 12.63 -25.83
CA LEU A 106 -16.75 11.19 -25.58
C LEU A 106 -15.73 10.74 -24.54
N LEU A 107 -14.51 11.27 -24.58
CA LEU A 107 -13.50 11.00 -23.58
C LEU A 107 -13.94 11.49 -22.19
N ILE A 108 -14.51 12.69 -22.11
CA ILE A 108 -15.09 13.23 -20.86
C ILE A 108 -16.19 12.29 -20.34
N ASP A 109 -17.09 11.83 -21.20
CA ASP A 109 -18.16 10.92 -20.79
C ASP A 109 -17.64 9.57 -20.30
N ILE A 110 -16.57 9.04 -20.90
CA ILE A 110 -15.89 7.83 -20.39
C ILE A 110 -15.26 8.11 -19.02
N LEU A 111 -14.52 9.21 -18.88
CA LEU A 111 -13.82 9.58 -17.64
C LEU A 111 -14.80 9.79 -16.47
N LYS A 112 -16.03 10.25 -16.72
CA LYS A 112 -17.07 10.39 -15.69
C LYS A 112 -17.41 9.08 -14.96
N TYR A 113 -17.24 7.93 -15.62
CA TYR A 113 -17.50 6.62 -15.01
C TYR A 113 -16.35 6.13 -14.12
N LEU A 114 -15.14 6.67 -14.30
CA LEU A 114 -13.96 6.23 -13.58
C LEU A 114 -13.93 6.75 -12.13
N ASP A 115 -13.11 6.10 -11.32
CA ASP A 115 -12.78 6.49 -9.96
C ASP A 115 -11.77 7.64 -9.91
N GLU A 116 -11.71 8.29 -8.75
CA GLU A 116 -10.83 9.43 -8.49
C GLU A 116 -9.34 9.14 -8.76
N ASP A 117 -8.89 7.91 -8.49
CA ASP A 117 -7.49 7.54 -8.65
C ASP A 117 -7.18 7.18 -10.08
N THR A 118 -8.04 6.43 -10.76
CA THR A 118 -7.88 6.17 -12.19
C THR A 118 -7.88 7.45 -13.01
N ILE A 119 -8.72 8.44 -12.66
CA ILE A 119 -8.67 9.77 -13.30
C ILE A 119 -7.32 10.45 -13.02
N GLY A 120 -6.82 10.37 -11.78
CA GLY A 120 -5.48 10.82 -11.43
C GLY A 120 -4.37 10.12 -12.22
N SER A 121 -4.49 8.82 -12.45
CA SER A 121 -3.56 8.06 -13.29
C SER A 121 -3.63 8.51 -14.75
N CYS A 122 -4.84 8.71 -15.30
CA CYS A 122 -5.03 9.20 -16.67
C CYS A 122 -4.33 10.54 -16.91
N VAL A 123 -4.40 11.46 -15.95
CA VAL A 123 -3.71 12.76 -15.96
C VAL A 123 -2.20 12.62 -16.14
N CYS A 124 -1.60 11.55 -15.61
CA CYS A 124 -0.15 11.29 -15.69
C CYS A 124 0.29 10.58 -16.98
N THR A 125 -0.65 10.01 -17.76
CA THR A 125 -0.30 9.17 -18.92
C THR A 125 0.09 9.96 -20.18
N CYS A 126 -0.69 10.97 -20.56
CA CYS A 126 -0.45 11.74 -21.78
C CYS A 126 -0.99 13.16 -21.69
N LYS A 127 -0.40 14.08 -22.48
CA LYS A 127 -0.80 15.50 -22.52
C LYS A 127 -2.27 15.70 -22.92
N ARG A 128 -2.80 14.87 -23.83
CA ARG A 128 -4.21 14.94 -24.24
C ARG A 128 -5.14 14.55 -23.10
N LEU A 129 -4.92 13.40 -22.45
CA LEU A 129 -5.72 12.99 -21.29
C LEU A 129 -5.54 13.93 -20.10
N LEU A 130 -4.38 14.54 -19.92
CA LEU A 130 -4.17 15.60 -18.93
C LEU A 130 -5.15 16.76 -19.15
N LEU A 131 -5.29 17.26 -20.39
CA LEU A 131 -6.21 18.35 -20.70
C LEU A 131 -7.67 17.92 -20.52
N VAL A 132 -8.05 16.75 -21.05
CA VAL A 132 -9.43 16.25 -20.98
C VAL A 132 -9.84 15.88 -19.55
N ALA A 133 -8.98 15.22 -18.79
CA ALA A 133 -9.27 14.81 -17.42
C ALA A 133 -9.29 15.99 -16.43
N ARG A 134 -8.60 17.10 -16.76
CA ARG A 134 -8.71 18.37 -16.01
C ARG A 134 -9.92 19.21 -16.40
N SER A 135 -10.79 18.71 -17.27
CA SER A 135 -12.07 19.36 -17.57
C SER A 135 -12.95 19.49 -16.33
N GLU A 136 -13.56 20.66 -16.15
CA GLU A 136 -14.49 20.97 -15.06
C GLU A 136 -15.68 20.00 -15.00
N LEU A 137 -16.13 19.46 -16.15
CA LEU A 137 -17.26 18.53 -16.23
C LEU A 137 -16.98 17.19 -15.53
N VAL A 138 -15.72 16.72 -15.59
CA VAL A 138 -15.30 15.49 -14.92
C VAL A 138 -15.29 15.71 -13.40
N PHE A 139 -14.69 16.81 -12.96
CA PHE A 139 -14.61 17.16 -11.53
C PHE A 139 -15.98 17.51 -10.93
N GLU A 140 -16.88 18.13 -11.69
CA GLU A 140 -18.27 18.34 -11.27
C GLU A 140 -18.95 17.01 -10.98
N THR A 141 -18.85 16.05 -11.91
CA THR A 141 -19.45 14.72 -11.76
C THR A 141 -18.87 13.97 -10.57
N LEU A 142 -17.55 14.05 -10.36
CA LEU A 142 -16.87 13.50 -9.18
C LEU A 142 -17.38 14.13 -7.88
N CYS A 143 -17.44 15.45 -7.82
CA CYS A 143 -17.92 16.18 -6.64
C CYS A 143 -19.38 15.81 -6.31
N ARG A 144 -20.23 15.70 -7.33
CA ARG A 144 -21.63 15.27 -7.21
C ARG A 144 -21.77 13.81 -6.79
N ARG A 145 -20.81 12.95 -7.11
CA ARG A 145 -20.80 11.54 -6.69
C ARG A 145 -20.32 11.36 -5.25
N ILE A 146 -19.26 12.07 -4.87
CA ILE A 146 -18.53 11.81 -3.60
C ILE A 146 -19.15 12.57 -2.43
N PHE A 147 -19.36 13.87 -2.55
CA PHE A 147 -19.72 14.70 -1.40
C PHE A 147 -21.13 14.46 -0.84
N PRO A 148 -22.17 14.15 -1.65
CA PRO A 148 -23.48 13.79 -1.11
C PRO A 148 -23.45 12.55 -0.22
N VAL A 149 -22.64 11.55 -0.57
CA VAL A 149 -22.52 10.32 0.22
C VAL A 149 -21.86 10.60 1.57
N GLN A 150 -20.82 11.42 1.59
CA GLN A 150 -20.06 11.69 2.82
C GLN A 150 -20.71 12.76 3.70
N CYS A 151 -21.44 13.73 3.14
CA CYS A 151 -21.98 14.87 3.87
C CYS A 151 -23.51 14.93 3.78
N PRO A 152 -24.26 14.66 4.87
CA PRO A 152 -25.73 14.72 4.87
C PRO A 152 -26.31 16.08 4.44
N LYS A 153 -25.67 17.18 4.85
CA LYS A 153 -26.06 18.55 4.42
C LYS A 153 -25.94 18.73 2.91
N VAL A 154 -24.93 18.10 2.30
CA VAL A 154 -24.74 18.11 0.84
C VAL A 154 -25.73 17.19 0.17
N ALA A 155 -26.02 16.02 0.73
CA ALA A 155 -27.06 15.12 0.23
C ALA A 155 -28.41 15.87 0.11
N ALA A 156 -28.80 16.59 1.15
CA ALA A 156 -30.03 17.39 1.16
C ALA A 156 -29.99 18.54 0.12
N ALA A 157 -28.86 19.21 -0.06
CA ALA A 157 -28.70 20.25 -1.08
C ALA A 157 -28.72 19.67 -2.51
N SER A 158 -28.10 18.50 -2.71
CA SER A 158 -28.07 17.79 -3.99
C SER A 158 -29.46 17.32 -4.39
N ALA A 159 -30.25 16.79 -3.44
CA ALA A 159 -31.64 16.39 -3.69
C ALA A 159 -32.54 17.56 -4.12
N ARG A 160 -32.19 18.79 -3.71
CA ARG A 160 -32.88 20.03 -4.12
C ARG A 160 -32.25 20.68 -5.36
N ASN A 161 -31.30 20.03 -6.02
CA ASN A 161 -30.51 20.60 -7.14
C ASN A 161 -29.80 21.93 -6.80
N GLN A 162 -29.46 22.15 -5.53
CA GLN A 162 -28.77 23.36 -5.03
C GLN A 162 -27.29 23.11 -4.74
N PHE A 163 -26.73 21.99 -5.19
CA PHE A 163 -25.31 21.69 -5.04
C PHE A 163 -24.50 22.42 -6.12
N ALA A 164 -23.67 23.37 -5.67
CA ALA A 164 -22.84 24.24 -6.48
C ALA A 164 -21.52 24.57 -5.76
N LEU A 165 -20.58 25.18 -6.48
CA LEU A 165 -19.23 25.52 -6.03
C LEU A 165 -19.17 26.41 -4.78
N ARG A 166 -20.19 27.28 -4.57
CA ARG A 166 -20.32 28.21 -3.44
C ARG A 166 -19.07 29.09 -3.23
N ARG A 167 -18.10 28.60 -2.45
CA ARG A 167 -16.89 29.31 -2.03
C ARG A 167 -15.66 28.96 -2.87
N PHE A 168 -15.74 27.90 -3.68
CA PHE A 168 -14.62 27.41 -4.47
C PHE A 168 -14.66 28.02 -5.87
N PRO A 169 -13.52 28.39 -6.47
CA PRO A 169 -13.50 28.98 -7.80
C PRO A 169 -13.76 27.92 -8.89
N THR A 170 -13.22 26.71 -8.74
CA THR A 170 -13.40 25.60 -9.69
C THR A 170 -13.85 24.31 -9.00
N TRP A 171 -14.40 23.37 -9.77
CA TRP A 171 -14.75 22.03 -9.26
C TRP A 171 -13.50 21.24 -8.89
N PHE A 172 -12.38 21.50 -9.58
CA PHE A 172 -11.09 20.96 -9.22
C PHE A 172 -10.65 21.42 -7.82
N ASP A 173 -10.74 22.72 -7.52
CA ASP A 173 -10.37 23.26 -6.20
C ASP A 173 -11.30 22.74 -5.12
N MET A 174 -12.60 22.65 -5.42
CA MET A 174 -13.56 22.02 -4.52
C MET A 174 -13.20 20.57 -4.23
N PHE A 175 -12.79 19.80 -5.23
CA PHE A 175 -12.32 18.43 -5.03
C PHE A 175 -10.99 18.38 -4.28
N HIS A 176 -10.07 19.31 -4.53
CA HIS A 176 -8.72 19.29 -3.95
C HIS A 176 -8.70 19.75 -2.48
N ASP A 177 -9.41 20.82 -2.15
CA ASP A 177 -9.33 21.49 -0.85
C ASP A 177 -10.37 21.03 0.16
N ARG A 178 -11.50 20.48 -0.32
CA ARG A 178 -12.54 20.04 0.59
C ARG A 178 -12.14 18.74 1.28
N PRO A 179 -12.18 18.69 2.64
CA PRO A 179 -11.88 17.46 3.38
C PRO A 179 -12.86 16.34 3.01
N ARG A 180 -12.32 15.14 2.81
CA ARG A 180 -13.09 13.92 2.54
C ARG A 180 -12.34 12.69 3.02
N VAL A 181 -13.03 11.58 3.24
CA VAL A 181 -12.37 10.27 3.37
C VAL A 181 -12.10 9.67 2.00
N ARG A 182 -11.06 8.84 1.90
CA ARG A 182 -10.67 8.11 0.70
C ARG A 182 -11.34 6.73 0.66
N TYR A 183 -11.73 6.28 -0.54
CA TYR A 183 -12.40 4.99 -0.74
C TYR A 183 -11.46 3.87 -1.20
N ASN A 184 -10.33 4.21 -1.80
CA ASN A 184 -9.37 3.29 -2.42
C ASN A 184 -8.38 2.64 -1.44
N GLY A 185 -8.81 2.45 -0.20
CA GLY A 185 -7.95 1.88 0.82
C GLY A 185 -8.60 1.84 2.20
N PHE A 186 -7.75 1.83 3.22
CA PHE A 186 -8.20 1.84 4.60
C PHE A 186 -7.25 2.67 5.47
N TYR A 187 -7.80 3.24 6.53
CA TYR A 187 -7.05 3.94 7.55
C TYR A 187 -6.73 2.96 8.67
N TRP A 188 -5.50 2.98 9.18
CA TRP A 188 -5.06 2.05 10.21
C TRP A 188 -4.30 2.77 11.33
N LEU A 189 -4.40 2.19 12.53
CA LEU A 189 -3.69 2.62 13.73
C LEU A 189 -3.08 1.40 14.40
N ARG A 190 -1.80 1.49 14.81
CA ARG A 190 -1.14 0.47 15.64
C ARG A 190 -1.18 0.91 17.09
N VAL A 191 -1.80 0.08 17.92
CA VAL A 191 -1.79 0.26 19.38
C VAL A 191 -0.94 -0.85 19.98
N SER A 192 0.01 -0.47 20.84
CA SER A 192 0.82 -1.43 21.58
C SER A 192 0.89 -1.06 23.05
N TYR A 193 0.62 -2.03 23.92
CA TYR A 193 0.72 -1.85 25.37
C TYR A 193 1.36 -3.08 26.01
N TYR A 194 1.91 -2.87 27.20
CA TYR A 194 2.53 -3.93 27.99
C TYR A 194 1.56 -4.41 29.06
N LYS A 195 1.38 -5.73 29.18
CA LYS A 195 0.51 -6.35 30.19
C LYS A 195 1.27 -7.48 30.88
N LYS A 196 1.05 -7.63 32.19
CA LYS A 196 1.51 -8.81 32.92
C LYS A 196 0.70 -10.05 32.46
N PRO A 197 1.36 -11.19 32.17
CA PRO A 197 0.69 -12.41 31.80
C PRO A 197 -0.27 -12.85 32.91
N GLU A 198 -1.48 -13.28 32.53
CA GLU A 198 -2.37 -13.97 33.45
C GLU A 198 -1.84 -15.40 33.60
N LEU A 199 -1.23 -15.68 34.75
CA LEU A 199 -0.74 -17.00 35.09
C LEU A 199 -1.94 -17.91 35.34
N ASN A 200 -2.10 -18.93 34.51
CA ASN A 200 -3.02 -20.04 34.78
C ASN A 200 -2.20 -21.30 35.12
N MET A 201 -2.86 -22.34 35.65
CA MET A 201 -2.18 -23.60 36.03
C MET A 201 -1.54 -24.36 34.85
N TRP A 202 -1.66 -23.85 33.62
CA TRP A 202 -1.25 -24.51 32.38
C TRP A 202 -0.25 -23.67 31.57
N THR A 203 0.23 -22.53 32.09
CA THR A 203 1.17 -21.64 31.40
C THR A 203 2.54 -21.65 32.08
N ASP A 204 3.54 -22.20 31.41
CA ASP A 204 4.95 -22.15 31.79
C ASP A 204 5.55 -20.77 31.47
N ILE A 205 5.05 -19.72 32.11
CA ILE A 205 5.57 -18.36 31.93
C ILE A 205 6.47 -18.02 33.13
N VAL A 206 7.71 -17.63 32.84
CA VAL A 206 8.69 -17.25 33.88
C VAL A 206 8.14 -16.07 34.69
N PRO A 207 8.11 -16.15 36.03
CA PRO A 207 7.71 -15.05 36.88
C PRO A 207 8.53 -13.79 36.57
N GLY A 208 7.86 -12.67 36.30
CA GLY A 208 8.50 -11.41 35.88
C GLY A 208 8.42 -11.13 34.37
N THR A 209 7.95 -12.08 33.55
CA THR A 209 7.72 -11.85 32.12
C THR A 209 6.66 -10.77 31.90
N ILE A 210 6.90 -9.84 30.97
CA ILE A 210 5.93 -8.82 30.53
C ILE A 210 5.55 -9.13 29.08
N LEU A 211 4.25 -9.16 28.78
CA LEU A 211 3.75 -9.35 27.42
C LEU A 211 3.57 -8.01 26.72
N LYS A 212 4.08 -7.90 25.49
CA LYS A 212 3.76 -6.79 24.58
C LYS A 212 2.57 -7.18 23.70
N CYS A 213 1.41 -6.59 23.94
CA CYS A 213 0.22 -6.79 23.12
C CYS A 213 0.20 -5.74 22.01
N ILE A 214 0.16 -6.16 20.75
CA ILE A 214 0.06 -5.27 19.58
C ILE A 214 -1.22 -5.62 18.84
N TYR A 215 -2.08 -4.62 18.64
CA TYR A 215 -3.27 -4.76 17.82
C TYR A 215 -3.45 -3.54 16.91
N TYR A 216 -4.24 -3.72 15.87
CA TYR A 216 -4.48 -2.72 14.84
C TYR A 216 -5.97 -2.42 14.75
N ARG A 217 -6.31 -1.14 14.62
CA ARG A 217 -7.67 -0.68 14.31
C ARG A 217 -7.72 -0.23 12.86
N TYR A 218 -8.76 -0.64 12.13
CA TYR A 218 -8.92 -0.37 10.71
C TYR A 218 -10.26 0.29 10.40
N PHE A 219 -10.26 1.29 9.51
CA PHE A 219 -11.44 1.88 8.90
C PHE A 219 -11.35 1.81 7.38
N SER A 220 -12.26 1.09 6.73
CA SER A 220 -12.40 1.07 5.27
C SER A 220 -13.74 1.70 4.87
N PHE A 221 -13.68 2.81 4.14
CA PHE A 221 -14.87 3.57 3.75
C PHE A 221 -15.40 3.09 2.40
N GLN A 222 -16.71 2.90 2.30
CA GLN A 222 -17.37 2.44 1.08
C GLN A 222 -18.14 3.59 0.40
N ARG A 223 -18.35 3.45 -0.91
CA ARG A 223 -19.07 4.44 -1.74
C ARG A 223 -20.57 4.49 -1.49
N ASP A 224 -21.12 3.52 -0.77
CA ASP A 224 -22.52 3.47 -0.34
C ASP A 224 -22.80 4.29 0.93
N GLY A 225 -21.77 4.87 1.55
CA GLY A 225 -21.86 5.58 2.83
C GLY A 225 -21.72 4.69 4.06
N SER A 226 -21.41 3.40 3.86
CA SER A 226 -21.05 2.49 4.94
C SER A 226 -19.54 2.48 5.20
N VAL A 227 -19.15 2.00 6.38
CA VAL A 227 -17.76 1.86 6.78
C VAL A 227 -17.56 0.49 7.42
N LEU A 228 -16.48 -0.19 7.04
CA LEU A 228 -16.02 -1.41 7.69
C LEU A 228 -15.01 -1.04 8.76
N TYR A 229 -15.32 -1.41 9.99
CA TYR A 229 -14.45 -1.26 11.15
C TYR A 229 -13.96 -2.62 11.62
N ALA A 230 -12.66 -2.75 11.88
CA ALA A 230 -12.10 -3.98 12.41
C ALA A 230 -11.00 -3.71 13.44
N MET A 231 -10.98 -4.53 14.49
CA MET A 231 -9.86 -4.62 15.43
C MET A 231 -9.18 -5.96 15.23
N LEU A 232 -7.97 -5.96 14.69
CA LEU A 232 -7.25 -7.19 14.32
C LEU A 232 -5.86 -7.20 14.92
N PHE A 233 -5.35 -8.40 15.23
CA PHE A 233 -3.94 -8.61 15.58
C PHE A 233 -3.05 -8.76 14.33
N LYS A 234 -3.61 -8.49 13.15
CA LYS A 234 -2.94 -8.64 11.86
C LYS A 234 -2.45 -7.29 11.34
N PRO A 235 -1.25 -7.24 10.75
CA PRO A 235 -0.70 -6.03 10.13
C PRO A 235 -1.46 -5.63 8.85
N PRO A 236 -1.28 -4.38 8.37
CA PRO A 236 -2.04 -3.82 7.24
C PRO A 236 -2.08 -4.69 5.98
N HIS A 237 -0.96 -5.31 5.59
CA HIS A 237 -0.86 -6.12 4.38
C HIS A 237 -1.73 -7.40 4.42
N GLU A 238 -2.10 -7.89 5.60
CA GLU A 238 -3.04 -9.01 5.73
C GLU A 238 -4.48 -8.55 6.02
N ALA A 239 -4.68 -7.28 6.36
CA ALA A 239 -5.97 -6.74 6.77
C ALA A 239 -6.94 -6.60 5.60
N GLU A 240 -6.45 -6.29 4.39
CA GLU A 240 -7.27 -6.13 3.19
C GLU A 240 -8.15 -7.35 2.90
N ALA A 241 -7.54 -8.54 2.78
CA ALA A 241 -8.28 -9.77 2.52
C ALA A 241 -9.26 -10.15 3.65
N HIS A 242 -9.01 -9.67 4.87
CA HIS A 242 -9.90 -9.84 6.00
C HIS A 242 -11.10 -8.89 5.97
N LEU A 243 -10.87 -7.62 5.62
CA LEU A 243 -11.89 -6.60 5.47
C LEU A 243 -12.79 -6.89 4.26
N ALA A 244 -12.21 -7.22 3.11
CA ALA A 244 -12.94 -7.50 1.87
C ALA A 244 -13.88 -8.72 1.97
N LYS A 245 -13.50 -9.72 2.79
CA LYS A 245 -14.31 -10.93 3.01
C LYS A 245 -15.22 -10.83 4.24
N GLU A 246 -15.28 -9.67 4.88
CA GLU A 246 -16.08 -9.41 6.10
C GLU A 246 -15.95 -10.56 7.13
N ARG A 247 -14.71 -10.98 7.40
CA ARG A 247 -14.44 -12.09 8.32
C ARG A 247 -14.81 -11.70 9.76
N LYS A 248 -14.86 -12.70 10.65
CA LYS A 248 -15.12 -12.50 12.09
C LYS A 248 -14.25 -11.36 12.66
N GLY A 249 -14.90 -10.41 13.33
CA GLY A 249 -14.25 -9.22 13.92
C GLY A 249 -14.30 -7.97 13.04
N VAL A 250 -14.87 -8.06 11.83
CA VAL A 250 -15.23 -6.90 11.00
C VAL A 250 -16.69 -6.54 11.26
N TYR A 251 -16.95 -5.26 11.47
CA TYR A 251 -18.28 -4.70 11.74
C TYR A 251 -18.60 -3.62 10.71
N ARG A 252 -19.85 -3.57 10.26
CA ARG A 252 -20.32 -2.57 9.30
C ARG A 252 -21.07 -1.46 10.02
N GLY A 253 -20.63 -0.23 9.81
CA GLY A 253 -21.22 0.99 10.36
C GLY A 253 -21.57 2.00 9.29
N ARG A 254 -21.87 3.22 9.73
CA ARG A 254 -22.10 4.39 8.88
C ARG A 254 -21.15 5.50 9.26
N PHE A 255 -20.86 6.38 8.30
CA PHE A 255 -20.04 7.55 8.56
C PHE A 255 -20.64 8.80 7.94
N HIS A 256 -20.28 9.95 8.48
CA HIS A 256 -20.54 11.23 7.85
C HIS A 256 -19.44 12.24 8.19
N VAL A 257 -19.25 13.20 7.28
CA VAL A 257 -18.25 14.27 7.38
C VAL A 257 -18.99 15.60 7.49
N ASP A 258 -18.68 16.38 8.53
CA ASP A 258 -19.08 17.77 8.66
C ASP A 258 -17.82 18.64 8.76
N LYS A 259 -17.58 19.46 7.74
CA LYS A 259 -16.34 20.24 7.57
C LYS A 259 -15.10 19.33 7.55
N ASP A 260 -14.30 19.38 8.60
CA ASP A 260 -13.09 18.59 8.86
C ASP A 260 -13.33 17.44 9.84
N GLN A 261 -14.51 17.37 10.46
CA GLN A 261 -14.86 16.37 11.45
C GLN A 261 -15.56 15.18 10.78
N LEU A 262 -15.04 14.00 11.02
CA LEU A 262 -15.55 12.71 10.60
C LEU A 262 -16.16 12.01 11.81
N VAL A 263 -17.42 11.61 11.69
CA VAL A 263 -18.12 10.82 12.69
C VAL A 263 -18.40 9.44 12.12
N VAL A 264 -17.95 8.41 12.81
CA VAL A 264 -18.13 7.00 12.44
C VAL A 264 -18.93 6.32 13.53
N SER A 265 -20.07 5.72 13.18
CA SER A 265 -20.93 4.99 14.11
C SER A 265 -21.02 3.53 13.68
N VAL A 266 -20.55 2.62 14.53
CA VAL A 266 -20.42 1.19 14.25
C VAL A 266 -21.19 0.39 15.29
N PRO A 267 -22.33 -0.24 14.93
CA PRO A 267 -23.00 -1.18 15.80
C PRO A 267 -22.17 -2.47 15.88
N THR A 268 -21.70 -2.78 17.08
CA THR A 268 -21.12 -4.08 17.39
C THR A 268 -22.20 -5.00 17.96
N ASN A 269 -21.84 -6.25 18.30
CA ASN A 269 -22.81 -7.23 18.81
C ASN A 269 -23.49 -6.81 20.12
N CYS A 270 -22.84 -5.95 20.91
CA CYS A 270 -23.33 -5.52 22.22
C CYS A 270 -23.48 -4.01 22.33
N ASN A 271 -22.63 -3.22 21.66
CA ASN A 271 -22.54 -1.79 21.88
C ASN A 271 -22.57 -1.01 20.56
N LEU A 272 -23.06 0.23 20.57
CA LEU A 272 -22.85 1.17 19.48
C LEU A 272 -21.58 1.99 19.74
N VAL A 273 -20.54 1.74 18.96
CA VAL A 273 -19.26 2.47 19.09
C VAL A 273 -19.25 3.66 18.16
N THR A 274 -18.97 4.85 18.70
CA THR A 274 -18.85 6.08 17.92
C THR A 274 -17.46 6.67 18.04
N PHE A 275 -16.87 6.98 16.89
CA PHE A 275 -15.59 7.66 16.77
C PHE A 275 -15.80 9.04 16.17
N GLN A 276 -15.23 10.05 16.81
CA GLN A 276 -15.12 11.40 16.27
C GLN A 276 -13.66 11.65 15.93
N LEU A 277 -13.40 11.86 14.65
CA LEU A 277 -12.07 11.96 14.06
C LEU A 277 -11.95 13.30 13.34
N SER A 278 -10.76 13.90 13.29
CA SER A 278 -10.49 15.04 12.41
C SER A 278 -9.70 14.59 11.17
N ILE A 279 -10.19 14.96 9.99
CA ILE A 279 -9.53 14.68 8.72
C ILE A 279 -8.40 15.68 8.54
N THR A 280 -7.17 15.18 8.49
CA THR A 280 -5.96 15.99 8.38
C THR A 280 -5.13 15.57 7.18
N GLN A 281 -4.08 16.35 6.92
CA GLN A 281 -3.09 16.07 5.89
C GLN A 281 -1.78 15.57 6.52
N ARG A 282 -1.04 14.76 5.77
CA ARG A 282 0.33 14.37 6.10
C ARG A 282 1.21 14.80 4.92
N GLU A 283 2.20 15.65 5.18
CA GLU A 283 3.07 16.23 4.15
C GLU A 283 2.27 16.88 3.01
N ARG A 284 2.47 16.44 1.75
CA ARG A 284 1.70 16.86 0.57
C ARG A 284 0.39 16.09 0.39
N GLY A 285 0.16 15.03 1.17
CA GLY A 285 -1.00 14.15 1.08
C GLY A 285 -2.20 14.63 1.89
N LYS A 286 -3.18 15.26 1.23
CA LYS A 286 -4.47 15.61 1.84
C LYS A 286 -5.33 14.38 2.09
N ASN A 287 -6.10 14.39 3.18
CA ASN A 287 -7.04 13.32 3.53
C ASN A 287 -6.35 11.96 3.79
N VAL A 288 -5.07 11.98 4.20
CA VAL A 288 -4.23 10.78 4.43
C VAL A 288 -4.10 10.47 5.92
N LYS A 289 -4.54 11.37 6.80
CA LYS A 289 -4.44 11.21 8.25
C LYS A 289 -5.78 11.48 8.91
N LEU A 290 -6.18 10.65 9.87
CA LEU A 290 -7.32 10.91 10.75
C LEU A 290 -6.80 10.95 12.19
N VAL A 291 -7.09 12.02 12.92
CA VAL A 291 -6.73 12.11 14.35
C VAL A 291 -7.96 11.79 15.18
N LEU A 292 -7.83 10.88 16.13
CA LEU A 292 -8.92 10.48 17.00
C LEU A 292 -9.13 11.52 18.10
N ASN A 293 -10.23 12.26 18.00
CA ASN A 293 -10.58 13.29 18.97
C ASN A 293 -11.32 12.66 20.15
N ASN A 294 -12.46 11.99 19.87
CA ASN A 294 -13.27 11.33 20.88
C ASN A 294 -13.65 9.90 20.45
N HIS A 295 -13.69 9.00 21.43
CA HIS A 295 -14.15 7.63 21.25
C HIS A 295 -15.06 7.27 22.42
N TYR A 296 -16.30 6.88 22.13
CA TYR A 296 -17.24 6.43 23.15
C TYR A 296 -18.11 5.28 22.63
N ALA A 297 -18.62 4.47 23.55
CA ALA A 297 -19.53 3.38 23.24
C ALA A 297 -20.79 3.48 24.09
N ASN A 298 -21.94 3.35 23.44
CA ASN A 298 -23.23 3.22 24.09
C ASN A 298 -23.47 1.74 24.40
N SER A 299 -24.03 1.45 25.58
CA SER A 299 -24.27 0.08 26.03
C SER A 299 -25.28 -0.70 25.19
N GLU A 300 -26.12 -0.01 24.42
CA GLU A 300 -27.11 -0.63 23.53
C GLU A 300 -26.80 -0.28 22.06
N PRO A 301 -27.08 -1.21 21.11
CA PRO A 301 -26.79 -1.02 19.69
C PRO A 301 -27.72 -0.01 19.00
N ASP A 302 -28.85 0.33 19.61
CA ASP A 302 -29.77 1.38 19.13
C ASP A 302 -29.29 2.81 19.49
N GLY A 303 -28.18 2.91 20.24
CA GLY A 303 -27.63 4.17 20.72
C GLY A 303 -28.23 4.64 22.05
N SER A 304 -29.07 3.84 22.69
CA SER A 304 -29.57 4.10 24.04
C SER A 304 -28.62 3.57 25.13
N GLY A 305 -28.99 3.76 26.39
CA GLY A 305 -28.22 3.26 27.54
C GLY A 305 -27.10 4.18 28.01
N TRP A 306 -26.13 3.60 28.73
CA TRP A 306 -25.04 4.35 29.35
C TRP A 306 -23.88 4.55 28.37
N VAL A 307 -23.25 5.72 28.43
CA VAL A 307 -22.14 6.08 27.55
C VAL A 307 -20.81 5.86 28.27
N ASN A 308 -19.96 5.02 27.69
CA ASN A 308 -18.59 4.79 28.14
C ASN A 308 -17.63 5.60 27.27
N TYR A 309 -16.89 6.52 27.87
CA TYR A 309 -15.86 7.30 27.19
C TYR A 309 -14.51 6.60 27.31
N TYR A 310 -13.75 6.59 26.21
CA TYR A 310 -12.41 6.05 26.15
C TYR A 310 -11.42 7.18 25.93
N ASP A 311 -10.27 7.10 26.60
CA ASP A 311 -9.15 7.99 26.33
C ASP A 311 -8.61 7.72 24.91
N THR A 312 -8.46 8.79 24.15
CA THR A 312 -8.08 8.75 22.75
C THR A 312 -6.60 9.00 22.52
N ALA A 313 -5.87 9.55 23.51
CA ALA A 313 -4.45 9.89 23.43
C ALA A 313 -4.01 10.55 22.11
N GLU A 314 -4.94 11.27 21.45
CA GLU A 314 -4.76 11.84 20.09
C GLU A 314 -4.24 10.83 19.05
N GLU A 315 -4.65 9.56 19.17
CA GLU A 315 -4.23 8.46 18.31
C GLU A 315 -4.40 8.80 16.81
N GLU A 316 -3.35 8.63 16.03
CA GLU A 316 -3.33 8.96 14.61
C GLU A 316 -3.52 7.73 13.72
N PHE A 317 -4.55 7.76 12.88
CA PHE A 317 -4.74 6.79 11.83
C PHE A 317 -4.06 7.26 10.55
N HIS A 318 -3.28 6.37 9.95
CA HIS A 318 -2.63 6.61 8.67
C HIS A 318 -3.37 5.90 7.56
N TYR A 319 -3.52 6.58 6.43
CA TYR A 319 -4.10 6.00 5.24
C TYR A 319 -3.11 5.02 4.61
N TYR A 320 -3.54 3.76 4.52
CA TYR A 320 -2.90 2.74 3.71
C TYR A 320 -3.68 2.63 2.41
N ARG A 321 -2.98 2.91 1.30
CA ARG A 321 -3.55 2.74 -0.02
C ARG A 321 -3.59 1.25 -0.31
N SER A 322 -4.78 0.69 -0.17
CA SER A 322 -5.08 -0.65 -0.65
C SER A 322 -5.26 -0.52 -2.15
N TRP A 323 -4.14 -0.38 -2.86
CA TRP A 323 -4.12 -0.93 -4.19
C TRP A 323 -4.40 -2.41 -3.95
N ASN A 324 -5.43 -2.96 -4.56
CA ASN A 324 -5.27 -4.34 -4.98
C ASN A 324 -3.94 -4.33 -5.76
N LEU A 325 -2.82 -4.75 -5.16
CA LEU A 325 -1.58 -4.99 -5.89
C LEU A 325 -1.74 -6.33 -6.61
N ASN A 326 -2.81 -6.39 -7.40
CA ASN A 326 -2.82 -7.20 -8.58
C ASN A 326 -1.80 -6.55 -9.53
N PHE A 327 -0.92 -7.37 -10.08
CA PHE A 327 0.10 -6.95 -11.03
C PHE A 327 -0.49 -6.09 -12.16
N SER A 328 -1.72 -6.38 -12.59
CA SER A 328 -2.51 -5.59 -13.54
C SER A 328 -2.67 -4.12 -13.16
N SER A 329 -3.09 -3.83 -11.93
CA SER A 329 -3.27 -2.47 -11.42
C SER A 329 -1.95 -1.69 -11.37
N ALA A 330 -0.87 -2.33 -10.91
CA ALA A 330 0.46 -1.73 -10.87
C ALA A 330 1.03 -1.49 -12.28
N TYR A 331 0.73 -2.38 -13.23
CA TYR A 331 1.08 -2.24 -14.63
C TYR A 331 0.35 -1.06 -15.29
N ASP A 332 -0.97 -0.98 -15.14
CA ASP A 332 -1.80 0.06 -15.72
C ASP A 332 -1.50 1.45 -15.13
N ALA A 333 -1.08 1.51 -13.87
CA ALA A 333 -0.58 2.71 -13.22
C ALA A 333 0.80 3.16 -13.73
N GLY A 334 1.50 2.34 -14.53
CA GLY A 334 2.84 2.63 -15.05
C GLY A 334 3.97 2.45 -14.02
N SER A 335 3.69 1.79 -12.89
CA SER A 335 4.69 1.52 -11.84
C SER A 335 5.65 0.41 -12.23
N ILE A 336 5.25 -0.48 -13.13
CA ILE A 336 6.06 -1.61 -13.61
C ILE A 336 6.79 -1.19 -14.90
N PRO A 337 8.14 -1.15 -14.91
CA PRO A 337 8.91 -0.57 -16.01
C PRO A 337 9.10 -1.56 -17.18
N CYS A 338 8.05 -2.24 -17.63
CA CYS A 338 8.11 -3.19 -18.74
C CYS A 338 6.94 -3.05 -19.73
N ARG A 339 7.11 -3.55 -20.95
CA ARG A 339 6.09 -3.59 -22.01
C ARG A 339 6.18 -4.89 -22.78
N ILE A 340 5.08 -5.30 -23.42
CA ILE A 340 5.14 -6.39 -24.38
C ILE A 340 5.64 -5.85 -25.72
N ASN A 341 6.71 -6.46 -26.22
CA ASN A 341 7.11 -6.34 -27.61
C ASN A 341 6.47 -7.47 -28.42
N HIS A 342 5.51 -7.10 -29.27
CA HIS A 342 4.82 -8.04 -30.17
C HIS A 342 5.71 -8.36 -31.37
N GLY A 343 6.60 -9.35 -31.20
CA GLY A 343 7.40 -9.89 -32.30
C GLY A 343 6.56 -10.73 -33.27
N ASN A 344 7.09 -10.94 -34.49
CA ASN A 344 6.41 -11.70 -35.56
C ASN A 344 6.13 -13.18 -35.21
N ILE A 345 6.87 -13.77 -34.27
CA ILE A 345 6.80 -15.21 -33.93
C ILE A 345 6.57 -15.44 -32.43
N ARG A 346 7.16 -14.60 -31.57
CA ARG A 346 7.00 -14.67 -30.12
C ARG A 346 6.91 -13.26 -29.54
N ASN A 347 6.04 -13.11 -28.54
CA ASN A 347 6.03 -11.92 -27.69
C ASN A 347 7.26 -11.97 -26.77
N ALA A 348 7.95 -10.84 -26.62
CA ALA A 348 9.07 -10.68 -25.71
C ALA A 348 8.76 -9.57 -24.71
N LEU A 349 9.35 -9.64 -23.52
CA LEU A 349 9.29 -8.55 -22.56
C LEU A 349 10.34 -7.51 -22.96
N GLN A 350 9.94 -6.24 -22.99
CA GLN A 350 10.83 -5.10 -23.23
C GLN A 350 10.84 -4.22 -21.98
N TRP A 351 12.00 -4.10 -21.34
CA TRP A 351 12.18 -3.18 -20.22
C TRP A 351 12.23 -1.74 -20.71
N THR A 352 11.52 -0.84 -20.01
CA THR A 352 11.51 0.61 -20.29
C THR A 352 12.71 1.31 -19.63
N LYS A 353 13.24 0.71 -18.56
CA LYS A 353 14.45 1.13 -17.85
C LYS A 353 15.41 -0.06 -17.81
N ASP A 354 16.71 0.21 -17.73
CA ASP A 354 17.70 -0.84 -17.58
C ASP A 354 17.45 -1.65 -16.29
N PRO A 355 17.19 -2.98 -16.38
CA PRO A 355 16.82 -3.79 -15.23
C PRO A 355 17.96 -3.97 -14.21
N GLU A 356 19.21 -3.87 -14.64
CA GLU A 356 20.39 -4.03 -13.80
C GLU A 356 20.64 -2.78 -12.95
N THR A 357 20.65 -1.59 -13.56
CA THR A 357 21.03 -0.35 -12.85
C THR A 357 19.86 0.48 -12.33
N ALA A 358 18.69 0.45 -12.99
CA ALA A 358 17.64 1.44 -12.78
C ALA A 358 16.33 0.89 -12.17
N VAL A 359 16.28 -0.40 -11.85
CA VAL A 359 15.07 -1.08 -11.34
C VAL A 359 15.33 -1.62 -9.93
N ALA A 360 14.55 -1.14 -8.97
CA ALA A 360 14.54 -1.67 -7.61
C ALA A 360 13.70 -2.96 -7.53
N PHE A 361 14.21 -3.98 -6.85
CA PHE A 361 13.48 -5.24 -6.63
C PHE A 361 12.32 -5.08 -5.64
N ASP A 362 12.39 -4.12 -4.71
CA ASP A 362 11.27 -3.74 -3.84
C ASP A 362 10.55 -2.52 -4.43
N PRO A 363 9.24 -2.59 -4.73
CA PRO A 363 8.33 -3.73 -4.55
C PRO A 363 8.22 -4.67 -5.76
N LEU A 364 8.94 -4.41 -6.85
CA LEU A 364 8.71 -5.04 -8.16
C LEU A 364 8.70 -6.57 -8.13
N LEU A 365 9.68 -7.21 -7.50
CA LEU A 365 9.79 -8.67 -7.47
C LEU A 365 8.60 -9.29 -6.71
N ILE A 366 8.15 -8.64 -5.64
CA ILE A 366 6.98 -9.06 -4.85
C ILE A 366 5.72 -8.96 -5.74
N THR A 367 5.54 -7.83 -6.41
CA THR A 367 4.40 -7.61 -7.31
C THR A 367 4.38 -8.58 -8.49
N CYS A 368 5.55 -8.99 -9.01
CA CYS A 368 5.63 -10.02 -10.05
C CYS A 368 5.10 -11.38 -9.56
N VAL A 369 5.43 -11.77 -8.33
CA VAL A 369 4.94 -13.04 -7.74
C VAL A 369 3.46 -12.97 -7.38
N GLU A 370 2.98 -11.84 -6.87
CA GLU A 370 1.54 -11.58 -6.71
C GLU A 370 0.79 -11.74 -8.05
N GLY A 371 1.44 -11.30 -9.14
CA GLY A 371 0.97 -11.44 -10.51
C GLY A 371 0.86 -12.86 -11.06
N PHE A 372 1.29 -13.89 -10.32
CA PHE A 372 1.08 -15.28 -10.76
C PHE A 372 -0.38 -15.72 -10.65
N LEU A 373 -1.16 -15.05 -9.80
CA LEU A 373 -2.60 -15.29 -9.64
C LEU A 373 -3.44 -14.59 -10.71
N GLU A 374 -2.82 -13.78 -11.58
CA GLU A 374 -3.52 -13.15 -12.70
C GLU A 374 -4.00 -14.20 -13.70
N THR A 375 -5.13 -13.93 -14.35
CA THR A 375 -5.74 -14.83 -15.33
C THR A 375 -5.85 -14.22 -16.72
N GLU A 376 -5.64 -12.90 -16.85
CA GLU A 376 -5.83 -12.15 -18.08
C GLU A 376 -4.50 -11.85 -18.79
N HIS A 377 -4.48 -11.99 -20.12
CA HIS A 377 -3.41 -11.46 -20.95
C HIS A 377 -3.58 -9.92 -21.06
N PRO A 378 -2.53 -9.09 -20.91
CA PRO A 378 -1.09 -9.40 -20.96
C PRO A 378 -0.43 -9.76 -19.63
N PHE A 379 -1.14 -9.62 -18.51
CA PHE A 379 -0.58 -9.64 -17.15
C PHE A 379 0.06 -10.97 -16.80
N VAL A 380 -0.57 -12.08 -17.18
CA VAL A 380 -0.02 -13.45 -17.00
C VAL A 380 1.38 -13.59 -17.63
N PHE A 381 1.55 -13.08 -18.85
CA PHE A 381 2.83 -13.18 -19.55
C PHE A 381 3.88 -12.26 -18.91
N LEU A 382 3.49 -11.03 -18.62
CA LEU A 382 4.39 -10.02 -18.09
C LEU A 382 4.90 -10.35 -16.69
N SER A 383 4.04 -10.78 -15.77
CA SER A 383 4.43 -11.12 -14.40
C SER A 383 5.44 -12.26 -14.36
N ARG A 384 5.14 -13.35 -15.08
CA ARG A 384 5.98 -14.54 -15.18
C ARG A 384 7.31 -14.25 -15.87
N THR A 385 7.29 -13.49 -16.96
CA THR A 385 8.51 -13.19 -17.73
C THR A 385 9.40 -12.18 -17.00
N ALA A 386 8.81 -11.13 -16.41
CA ALA A 386 9.54 -10.14 -15.61
C ALA A 386 10.25 -10.82 -14.44
N PHE A 387 9.56 -11.69 -13.71
CA PHE A 387 10.15 -12.46 -12.62
C PHE A 387 11.36 -13.27 -13.08
N ARG A 388 11.24 -14.03 -14.18
CA ARG A 388 12.35 -14.84 -14.72
C ARG A 388 13.54 -13.99 -15.15
N GLU A 389 13.31 -12.85 -15.78
CA GLU A 389 14.39 -11.99 -16.25
C GLU A 389 15.09 -11.28 -15.10
N LEU A 390 14.35 -10.82 -14.08
CA LEU A 390 14.94 -10.21 -12.88
C LEU A 390 15.85 -11.20 -12.13
N LEU A 391 15.43 -12.45 -11.96
CA LEU A 391 16.25 -13.46 -11.26
C LEU A 391 17.50 -13.91 -12.03
N LYS A 392 17.63 -13.56 -13.32
CA LYS A 392 18.80 -13.87 -14.15
C LYS A 392 19.87 -12.77 -14.14
N LEU A 393 19.59 -11.62 -13.53
CA LEU A 393 20.57 -10.53 -13.42
C LEU A 393 21.73 -10.96 -12.50
N GLU A 394 22.93 -10.45 -12.75
CA GLU A 394 24.13 -10.82 -11.97
C GLU A 394 24.01 -10.43 -10.49
N ASP A 395 23.37 -9.29 -10.20
CA ASP A 395 23.15 -8.77 -8.85
C ASP A 395 21.81 -9.20 -8.21
N ALA A 396 21.08 -10.12 -8.86
CA ALA A 396 19.76 -10.54 -8.41
C ALA A 396 19.77 -11.13 -6.99
N ARG A 397 20.84 -11.85 -6.62
CA ARG A 397 20.98 -12.47 -5.28
C ARG A 397 21.00 -11.40 -4.20
N GLU A 398 21.86 -10.40 -4.34
CA GLU A 398 22.03 -9.32 -3.36
C GLU A 398 20.76 -8.49 -3.20
N LYS A 399 20.05 -8.22 -4.31
CA LYS A 399 18.77 -7.49 -4.30
C LYS A 399 17.60 -8.30 -3.75
N SER A 400 17.61 -9.62 -3.92
CA SER A 400 16.50 -10.50 -3.50
C SER A 400 16.54 -10.87 -2.03
N LEU A 401 17.74 -11.04 -1.44
CA LEU A 401 17.89 -11.46 -0.04
C LEU A 401 17.16 -10.57 0.98
N PRO A 402 17.25 -9.21 0.92
CA PRO A 402 16.57 -8.33 1.87
C PRO A 402 15.05 -8.45 1.85
N ILE A 403 14.48 -8.88 0.72
CA ILE A 403 13.02 -8.99 0.52
C ILE A 403 12.53 -10.44 0.46
N LEU A 404 13.42 -11.43 0.61
CA LEU A 404 13.10 -12.85 0.44
C LEU A 404 11.89 -13.26 1.30
N ALA A 405 11.86 -12.89 2.58
CA ALA A 405 10.74 -13.18 3.47
C ALA A 405 9.39 -12.66 2.94
N ARG A 406 9.38 -11.49 2.29
CA ARG A 406 8.19 -10.88 1.70
C ARG A 406 7.79 -11.52 0.38
N VAL A 407 8.75 -11.96 -0.44
CA VAL A 407 8.51 -12.69 -1.70
C VAL A 407 7.92 -14.08 -1.46
N ILE A 408 8.32 -14.74 -0.37
CA ILE A 408 7.84 -16.09 0.00
C ILE A 408 6.33 -16.09 0.32
N VAL A 409 5.78 -14.97 0.80
CA VAL A 409 4.35 -14.85 1.13
C VAL A 409 3.45 -15.06 -0.10
N PRO A 410 3.52 -14.22 -1.16
CA PRO A 410 2.71 -14.42 -2.36
C PRO A 410 3.09 -15.70 -3.12
N LEU A 411 4.35 -16.17 -3.05
CA LEU A 411 4.76 -17.43 -3.65
C LEU A 411 4.01 -18.62 -3.04
N ARG A 412 3.87 -18.63 -1.71
CA ARG A 412 3.08 -19.63 -1.00
C ARG A 412 1.61 -19.57 -1.40
N ASP A 413 1.06 -18.37 -1.57
CA ASP A 413 -0.34 -18.19 -2.00
C ASP A 413 -0.55 -18.74 -3.42
N ALA A 414 0.42 -18.53 -4.33
CA ALA A 414 0.41 -19.13 -5.67
C ALA A 414 0.48 -20.67 -5.62
N LEU A 415 1.32 -21.26 -4.77
CA LEU A 415 1.36 -22.72 -4.55
C LEU A 415 0.07 -23.27 -3.93
N MET A 416 -0.70 -22.43 -3.22
CA MET A 416 -1.99 -22.80 -2.66
C MET A 416 -3.13 -22.73 -3.68
N SER A 417 -2.89 -22.16 -4.88
CA SER A 417 -3.87 -22.07 -5.95
C SER A 417 -4.47 -23.43 -6.33
N LYS A 418 -5.72 -23.40 -6.79
CA LYS A 418 -6.39 -24.59 -7.32
C LYS A 418 -6.07 -24.81 -8.79
N ASP A 419 -5.71 -23.74 -9.50
CA ASP A 419 -5.32 -23.76 -10.90
C ASP A 419 -3.95 -24.40 -11.07
N ASP A 420 -3.86 -25.38 -11.96
CA ASP A 420 -2.66 -26.19 -12.14
C ASP A 420 -1.56 -25.39 -12.87
N ASP A 421 -1.90 -24.47 -13.77
CA ASP A 421 -0.93 -23.61 -14.48
C ASP A 421 -0.26 -22.61 -13.54
N THR A 422 -1.04 -21.97 -12.66
CA THR A 422 -0.54 -21.12 -11.59
C THR A 422 0.35 -21.90 -10.62
N PHE A 423 -0.04 -23.12 -10.27
CA PHE A 423 0.75 -23.99 -9.40
C PHE A 423 2.10 -24.37 -10.04
N LEU A 424 2.12 -24.76 -11.31
CA LEU A 424 3.35 -25.07 -12.06
C LEU A 424 4.27 -23.85 -12.16
N THR A 425 3.71 -22.67 -12.42
CA THR A 425 4.45 -21.41 -12.43
C THR A 425 5.10 -21.13 -11.07
N ALA A 426 4.37 -21.38 -9.98
CA ALA A 426 4.90 -21.21 -8.64
C ALA A 426 6.01 -22.23 -8.29
N LEU A 427 5.93 -23.47 -8.80
CA LEU A 427 7.01 -24.47 -8.69
C LEU A 427 8.26 -24.03 -9.47
N GLU A 428 8.09 -23.56 -10.70
CA GLU A 428 9.18 -22.97 -11.50
C GLU A 428 9.85 -21.81 -10.76
N ALA A 429 9.07 -20.88 -10.21
CA ALA A 429 9.58 -19.76 -9.45
C ALA A 429 10.30 -20.19 -8.16
N THR A 430 9.82 -21.23 -7.50
CA THR A 430 10.47 -21.81 -6.31
C THR A 430 11.84 -22.38 -6.65
N ARG A 431 11.97 -23.09 -7.79
CA ARG A 431 13.26 -23.59 -8.28
C ARG A 431 14.24 -22.44 -8.56
N LEU A 432 13.80 -21.44 -9.34
CA LEU A 432 14.63 -20.28 -9.68
C LEU A 432 15.11 -19.50 -8.46
N LEU A 433 14.25 -19.28 -7.46
CA LEU A 433 14.67 -18.64 -6.22
C LEU A 433 15.63 -19.53 -5.43
N SER A 434 15.40 -20.84 -5.38
CA SER A 434 16.32 -21.76 -4.70
C SER A 434 17.69 -21.81 -5.35
N ASP A 435 17.78 -21.71 -6.68
CA ASP A 435 19.05 -21.63 -7.40
C ASP A 435 19.79 -20.32 -7.09
N LEU A 436 19.05 -19.22 -6.90
CA LEU A 436 19.63 -17.90 -6.65
C LEU A 436 20.10 -17.71 -5.20
N VAL A 437 19.28 -18.08 -4.21
CA VAL A 437 19.53 -17.81 -2.80
C VAL A 437 20.10 -19.01 -2.02
N GLU A 438 20.06 -20.21 -2.62
CA GLU A 438 20.63 -21.44 -2.08
C GLU A 438 20.14 -21.72 -0.64
N GLY A 439 21.06 -21.93 0.30
CA GLY A 439 20.79 -22.28 1.70
C GLY A 439 19.93 -21.26 2.46
N GLU A 440 19.86 -20.00 2.03
CA GLU A 440 19.00 -18.97 2.64
C GLU A 440 17.50 -19.32 2.51
N MET A 441 17.15 -20.16 1.53
CA MET A 441 15.79 -20.68 1.35
C MET A 441 15.37 -21.61 2.51
N ASN A 442 16.32 -22.23 3.23
CA ASN A 442 16.06 -23.24 4.26
C ASN A 442 15.10 -22.75 5.36
N ALA A 443 15.19 -21.48 5.74
CA ALA A 443 14.32 -20.85 6.73
C ALA A 443 12.83 -20.87 6.35
N TYR A 444 12.53 -20.96 5.04
CA TYR A 444 11.18 -20.87 4.49
C TYR A 444 10.63 -22.22 4.00
N LEU A 445 11.51 -23.21 3.77
CA LEU A 445 11.14 -24.56 3.31
C LEU A 445 9.99 -25.21 4.12
N PRO A 446 9.93 -25.12 5.47
CA PRO A 446 8.83 -25.74 6.21
C PRO A 446 7.43 -25.29 5.76
N LYS A 447 7.31 -24.04 5.29
CA LYS A 447 6.04 -23.46 4.79
C LYS A 447 5.76 -23.84 3.34
N LEU A 448 6.79 -23.94 2.50
CA LEU A 448 6.67 -24.23 1.07
C LEU A 448 6.48 -25.73 0.80
N THR A 449 7.28 -26.59 1.42
CA THR A 449 7.27 -28.05 1.20
C THR A 449 5.89 -28.66 1.43
N GLN A 450 5.15 -28.16 2.42
CA GLN A 450 3.78 -28.61 2.68
C GLN A 450 2.85 -28.32 1.50
N GLN A 451 2.98 -27.15 0.86
CA GLN A 451 2.12 -26.78 -0.27
C GLN A 451 2.54 -27.51 -1.56
N ILE A 452 3.84 -27.68 -1.77
CA ILE A 452 4.41 -28.44 -2.89
C ILE A 452 3.94 -29.90 -2.85
N HIS A 453 3.99 -30.55 -1.68
CA HIS A 453 3.58 -31.95 -1.52
C HIS A 453 2.12 -32.22 -1.86
N ARG A 454 1.23 -31.23 -1.67
CA ARG A 454 -0.23 -31.38 -1.82
C ARG A 454 -0.66 -31.97 -3.17
N LYS A 455 0.10 -31.73 -4.24
CA LYS A 455 -0.17 -32.19 -5.60
C LYS A 455 0.70 -33.37 -6.06
N LEU A 456 1.51 -33.97 -5.17
CA LEU A 456 2.40 -35.11 -5.50
C LEU A 456 1.64 -36.35 -6.03
N LEU A 457 0.40 -36.56 -5.57
CA LEU A 457 -0.44 -37.68 -6.02
C LEU A 457 -1.09 -37.43 -7.39
N THR A 458 -1.06 -36.20 -7.90
CA THR A 458 -1.59 -35.86 -9.22
C THR A 458 -0.59 -36.28 -10.29
N LYS A 459 -0.90 -37.35 -11.04
CA LYS A 459 0.02 -37.96 -12.02
C LYS A 459 0.66 -36.98 -12.99
N GLN A 460 -0.07 -35.95 -13.43
CA GLN A 460 0.42 -34.95 -14.38
C GLN A 460 1.43 -33.97 -13.78
N LEU A 461 1.31 -33.65 -12.49
CA LEU A 461 2.14 -32.66 -11.80
C LEU A 461 3.28 -33.29 -10.98
N ARG A 462 3.25 -34.61 -10.80
CA ARG A 462 4.25 -35.34 -10.03
C ARG A 462 5.69 -35.08 -10.50
N PRO A 463 6.02 -35.10 -11.81
CA PRO A 463 7.39 -34.86 -12.26
C PRO A 463 7.92 -33.50 -11.83
N ASP A 464 7.13 -32.42 -12.00
CA ASP A 464 7.53 -31.06 -11.60
C ASP A 464 7.69 -30.92 -10.07
N VAL A 465 6.84 -31.60 -9.30
CA VAL A 465 6.94 -31.63 -7.84
C VAL A 465 8.20 -32.35 -7.37
N GLU A 466 8.50 -33.53 -7.93
CA GLU A 466 9.70 -34.30 -7.61
C GLU A 466 10.98 -33.55 -8.01
N ASP A 467 10.98 -32.94 -9.20
CA ASP A 467 12.08 -32.09 -9.66
C ASP A 467 12.30 -30.88 -8.73
N THR A 468 11.23 -30.21 -8.31
CA THR A 468 11.31 -29.08 -7.38
C THR A 468 11.89 -29.49 -6.03
N LEU A 469 11.48 -30.63 -5.47
CA LEU A 469 12.04 -31.15 -4.21
C LEU A 469 13.53 -31.50 -4.35
N THR A 470 13.91 -32.05 -5.50
CA THR A 470 15.31 -32.38 -5.81
C THR A 470 16.19 -31.13 -5.88
N VAL A 471 15.71 -30.06 -6.54
CA VAL A 471 16.41 -28.77 -6.61
C VAL A 471 16.59 -28.17 -5.21
N LEU A 472 15.53 -28.16 -4.40
CA LEU A 472 15.58 -27.63 -3.02
C LEU A 472 16.57 -28.41 -2.15
N GLU A 473 16.61 -29.74 -2.27
CA GLU A 473 17.62 -30.56 -1.59
C GLU A 473 19.03 -30.23 -2.09
N SER A 474 19.20 -30.10 -3.41
CA SER A 474 20.51 -29.92 -4.02
C SER A 474 21.19 -28.62 -3.60
N ASN A 475 20.41 -27.53 -3.50
CA ASN A 475 20.90 -26.20 -3.18
C ASN A 475 20.91 -25.92 -1.67
N GLY A 476 19.96 -26.48 -0.92
CA GLY A 476 19.87 -26.30 0.53
C GLY A 476 20.63 -27.34 1.37
N GLY A 477 21.17 -28.38 0.73
CA GLY A 477 22.05 -29.37 1.34
C GLY A 477 21.39 -30.25 2.41
N LYS A 478 22.19 -30.67 3.41
CA LYS A 478 21.75 -31.62 4.46
C LYS A 478 20.58 -31.07 5.30
N GLU A 479 20.55 -29.76 5.52
CA GLU A 479 19.49 -29.10 6.28
C GLU A 479 18.16 -29.14 5.52
N ALA A 480 18.16 -28.80 4.23
CA ALA A 480 16.98 -28.93 3.38
C ALA A 480 16.46 -30.37 3.33
N LEU A 481 17.35 -31.37 3.21
CA LEU A 481 16.96 -32.78 3.23
C LEU A 481 16.25 -33.16 4.54
N ALA A 482 16.75 -32.70 5.68
CA ALA A 482 16.15 -32.96 6.99
C ALA A 482 14.75 -32.32 7.08
N ILE A 483 14.58 -31.09 6.60
CA ILE A 483 13.30 -30.39 6.56
C ILE A 483 12.30 -31.08 5.63
N ILE A 484 12.75 -31.48 4.44
CA ILE A 484 11.92 -32.18 3.45
C ILE A 484 11.45 -33.52 4.01
N ARG A 485 12.35 -34.35 4.55
CA ARG A 485 11.99 -35.65 5.16
C ARG A 485 11.08 -35.53 6.37
N SER A 486 11.23 -34.46 7.16
CA SER A 486 10.33 -34.16 8.28
C SER A 486 8.88 -33.95 7.82
N LYS A 487 8.66 -33.37 6.63
CA LYS A 487 7.32 -33.10 6.09
C LYS A 487 6.83 -34.15 5.10
N ILE A 488 7.74 -34.81 4.40
CA ILE A 488 7.46 -35.84 3.39
C ILE A 488 8.30 -37.08 3.72
N PRO A 489 7.82 -37.97 4.62
CA PRO A 489 8.57 -39.16 5.01
C PRO A 489 8.84 -40.13 3.87
N THR A 490 8.04 -40.08 2.81
CA THR A 490 8.19 -40.92 1.60
C THR A 490 9.20 -40.37 0.60
N TYR A 491 9.80 -39.20 0.86
CA TYR A 491 10.78 -38.61 -0.05
C TYR A 491 12.09 -39.41 -0.02
N VAL A 492 12.50 -39.88 -1.18
CA VAL A 492 13.76 -40.60 -1.39
C VAL A 492 14.67 -39.69 -2.19
N SER A 493 15.84 -39.39 -1.62
CA SER A 493 16.88 -38.67 -2.34
C SER A 493 17.41 -39.56 -3.45
N ILE A 494 17.50 -39.01 -4.67
CA ILE A 494 18.01 -39.73 -5.86
C ILE A 494 19.55 -39.60 -5.95
N ARG A 495 20.20 -38.94 -4.97
CA ARG A 495 21.66 -38.80 -4.92
C ARG A 495 22.38 -39.99 -4.31
#